data_AF-A0A1M3LR61-F1
#
_entry.id   AF-A0A1M3LR61-F1
#
_cell.length_a   1.000
_cell.length_b   1.000
_cell.length_c   1.000
_cell.angle_alpha   90.00
_cell.angle_beta   90.00
_cell.angle_gamma   90.00
#
_symmetry.space_group_name_H-M   'P 1'
#
loop_
_entity.id
_entity.type
_entity.pdbx_description
1 polymer ?
#
loop_
_entity_poly.entity_id
_entity_poly.type
_entity_poly.pdbx_seq_one_letter_code
_entity_poly.pdbx_strand_id
1 'polypeptide(L)'
;MIVDIDLSTIVVLIIDDSRYARSFIKSALNSFGARQVVEASDAPEGIQIMQDRKIDLVLADYDMQPMDGIAFTRLVRSGEVPHCRDIPIVMVSGAADMDTVMLARNSGINEFLAKPVSAESLFRRVRSVLLNPRPFVEAGPFVGPCRRTMDRPPPDGQNRRKAAPLPKPKPLIDIPPGIAQPMVRKAMAQGAQAARTGGERSSRRRFKAGETIFLEGDVGDEAYVIESGRVAIYKMVMDAKVVLGEVQESGVFGEMALIDDEPRMASAEASEDTVCLVLPKAALKSQLNRTPDLVILVLETLLHDIRKMGRELAEARARLKARKG
;
A
#
# COMPACT_ATOMS: atom_id res chain seq x y z
N MET A 1 6.15 9.33 13.58
CA MET A 1 5.77 8.14 12.78
C MET A 1 5.14 7.14 13.73
N ILE A 2 3.89 6.73 13.49
CA ILE A 2 3.26 5.67 14.27
C ILE A 2 3.71 4.36 13.64
N VAL A 3 4.43 3.54 14.41
CA VAL A 3 4.80 2.18 14.04
C VAL A 3 3.50 1.37 14.02
N ASP A 4 3.02 1.00 12.84
CA ASP A 4 1.76 0.30 12.62
C ASP A 4 1.97 -1.21 12.41
N ILE A 5 3.11 -1.76 12.80
CA ILE A 5 3.37 -3.20 12.77
C ILE A 5 4.21 -3.56 13.99
N ASP A 6 3.86 -4.65 14.67
CA ASP A 6 4.70 -5.14 15.76
C ASP A 6 5.88 -5.92 15.18
N LEU A 7 7.07 -5.32 15.26
CA LEU A 7 8.32 -5.94 14.84
C LEU A 7 9.08 -6.58 16.03
N SER A 8 8.53 -6.54 17.24
CA SER A 8 9.26 -6.95 18.45
C SER A 8 9.62 -8.43 18.47
N THR A 9 8.81 -9.28 17.82
CA THR A 9 9.02 -10.72 17.69
C THR A 9 9.75 -11.12 16.41
N ILE A 10 9.93 -10.20 15.46
CA ILE A 10 10.51 -10.50 14.15
C ILE A 10 12.02 -10.48 14.25
N VAL A 11 12.64 -11.59 13.88
CA VAL A 11 14.10 -11.74 13.82
C VAL A 11 14.59 -11.31 12.45
N VAL A 12 15.24 -10.15 12.39
CA VAL A 12 15.80 -9.58 11.17
C VAL A 12 17.31 -9.85 11.13
N LEU A 13 17.79 -10.46 10.05
CA LEU A 13 19.21 -10.58 9.75
C LEU A 13 19.61 -9.47 8.77
N ILE A 14 20.63 -8.69 9.10
CA ILE A 14 21.28 -7.73 8.21
C ILE A 14 22.61 -8.32 7.75
N ILE A 15 22.82 -8.38 6.44
CA ILE A 15 24.09 -8.81 5.82
C ILE A 15 24.57 -7.65 4.96
N ASP A 16 25.66 -6.98 5.36
CA ASP A 16 26.26 -5.86 4.62
C ASP A 16 27.72 -5.76 5.10
N ASP A 17 28.69 -5.53 4.23
CA ASP A 17 30.11 -5.48 4.61
C ASP A 17 30.45 -4.20 5.41
N SER A 18 29.70 -3.13 5.18
CA SER A 18 29.85 -1.85 5.83
C SER A 18 29.22 -1.84 7.22
N ARG A 19 30.07 -1.80 8.24
CA ARG A 19 29.63 -1.62 9.65
C ARG A 19 28.74 -0.40 9.83
N TYR A 20 28.98 0.67 9.08
CA TYR A 20 28.16 1.89 9.14
C TYR A 20 26.74 1.64 8.59
N ALA A 21 26.62 0.93 7.46
CA ALA A 21 25.34 0.57 6.90
C ALA A 21 24.56 -0.37 7.84
N ARG A 22 25.21 -1.40 8.38
CA ARG A 22 24.59 -2.29 9.38
C ARG A 22 24.10 -1.51 10.61
N SER A 23 24.94 -0.63 11.16
CA SER A 23 24.59 0.20 12.33
C SER A 23 23.41 1.13 12.04
N PHE A 24 23.38 1.74 10.85
CA PHE A 24 22.29 2.61 10.42
C PHE A 24 20.98 1.83 10.25
N ILE A 25 21.00 0.72 9.50
CA ILE A 25 19.82 -0.12 9.25
C ILE A 25 19.28 -0.67 10.56
N LYS A 26 20.15 -1.16 11.45
CA LYS A 26 19.77 -1.61 12.79
C LYS A 26 19.13 -0.52 13.61
N SER A 27 19.72 0.68 13.64
CA SER A 27 19.16 1.83 14.37
C SER A 27 17.79 2.23 13.83
N ALA A 28 17.63 2.24 12.50
CA ALA A 28 16.35 2.49 11.85
C ALA A 28 15.32 1.42 12.22
N LEU A 29 15.63 0.12 12.10
CA LEU A 29 14.74 -0.97 12.49
C LEU A 29 14.33 -0.90 13.97
N ASN A 30 15.29 -0.61 14.85
CA ASN A 30 15.04 -0.44 16.29
C ASN A 30 14.09 0.73 16.56
N SER A 31 14.24 1.83 15.82
CA SER A 31 13.31 2.98 15.92
C SER A 31 11.87 2.63 15.50
N PHE A 32 11.70 1.58 14.70
CA PHE A 32 10.41 1.00 14.33
C PHE A 32 10.00 -0.21 15.18
N GLY A 33 10.65 -0.41 16.34
CA GLY A 33 10.25 -1.43 17.31
C GLY A 33 10.77 -2.84 17.06
N ALA A 34 11.62 -3.05 16.04
CA ALA A 34 12.33 -4.32 15.90
C ALA A 34 13.29 -4.51 17.09
N ARG A 35 13.18 -5.61 17.81
CA ARG A 35 14.04 -5.88 18.97
C ARG A 35 15.08 -6.97 18.73
N GLN A 36 14.89 -7.75 17.68
CA GLN A 36 15.72 -8.91 17.37
C GLN A 36 16.42 -8.67 16.03
N VAL A 37 17.46 -7.84 16.04
CA VAL A 37 18.27 -7.55 14.85
C VAL A 37 19.63 -8.20 15.01
N VAL A 38 19.93 -9.16 14.14
CA VAL A 38 21.20 -9.86 14.04
C VAL A 38 21.98 -9.30 12.84
N GLU A 39 23.29 -9.22 12.94
CA GLU A 39 24.16 -8.65 11.93
C GLU A 39 25.17 -9.69 11.47
N ALA A 40 25.47 -9.69 10.17
CA ALA A 40 26.55 -10.42 9.53
C ALA A 40 27.31 -9.47 8.61
N SER A 41 28.62 -9.62 8.55
CA SER A 41 29.50 -8.84 7.69
C SER A 41 29.66 -9.41 6.28
N ASP A 42 29.29 -10.69 6.08
CA ASP A 42 29.33 -11.35 4.79
C ASP A 42 28.28 -12.47 4.70
N ALA A 43 28.10 -13.00 3.49
CA ALA A 43 27.13 -14.07 3.24
C ALA A 43 27.43 -15.39 3.97
N PRO A 44 28.68 -15.90 4.04
CA PRO A 44 29.00 -17.07 4.88
C PRO A 44 28.59 -16.92 6.35
N GLU A 45 28.90 -15.80 6.99
CA GLU A 45 28.48 -15.51 8.36
C GLU A 45 26.95 -15.47 8.47
N GLY A 46 26.28 -14.81 7.51
CA GLY A 46 24.82 -14.76 7.45
C GLY A 46 24.17 -16.14 7.31
N ILE A 47 24.73 -17.02 6.47
CA ILE A 47 24.25 -18.40 6.29
C ILE A 47 24.41 -19.21 7.59
N GLN A 48 25.55 -19.09 8.27
CA GLN A 48 25.76 -19.77 9.56
C GLN A 48 24.71 -19.32 10.59
N ILE A 49 24.45 -18.02 10.68
CA ILE A 49 23.41 -17.47 11.57
C ILE A 49 22.02 -18.02 11.21
N MET A 50 21.70 -18.14 9.93
CA MET A 50 20.42 -18.69 9.46
C MET A 50 20.27 -20.19 9.76
N GLN A 51 21.37 -20.93 9.85
CA GLN A 51 21.36 -22.34 10.24
C GLN A 51 21.19 -22.51 11.75
N ASP A 52 21.79 -21.62 12.54
CA ASP A 52 21.78 -21.70 14.00
C ASP A 52 20.52 -21.10 14.63
N ARG A 53 19.84 -20.19 13.92
CA ARG A 53 18.71 -19.42 14.44
C ARG A 53 17.64 -19.26 13.39
N LYS A 54 16.39 -19.27 13.84
CA LYS A 54 15.25 -18.92 13.00
C LYS A 54 15.30 -17.43 12.66
N ILE A 55 15.36 -17.11 11.37
CA ILE A 55 15.30 -15.76 10.83
C ILE A 55 13.96 -15.59 10.08
N ASP A 56 13.30 -14.46 10.28
CA ASP A 56 12.00 -14.15 9.65
C ASP A 56 12.14 -13.20 8.44
N LEU A 57 13.24 -12.45 8.38
CA LEU A 57 13.53 -11.50 7.30
C LEU A 57 15.04 -11.29 7.14
N VAL A 58 15.52 -11.29 5.90
CA VAL A 58 16.91 -10.91 5.56
C VAL A 58 16.93 -9.58 4.82
N LEU A 59 17.79 -8.67 5.27
CA LEU A 59 18.22 -7.48 4.55
C LEU A 59 19.65 -7.73 4.08
N ALA A 60 19.86 -7.98 2.79
CA ALA A 60 21.17 -8.31 2.25
C ALA A 60 21.64 -7.21 1.30
N ASP A 61 22.88 -6.75 1.47
CA ASP A 61 23.53 -5.89 0.50
C ASP A 61 23.79 -6.65 -0.80
N TYR A 62 23.86 -5.91 -1.90
CA TYR A 62 24.19 -6.44 -3.20
C TYR A 62 25.69 -6.64 -3.35
N ASP A 63 26.48 -5.61 -3.03
CA ASP A 63 27.93 -5.58 -3.25
C ASP A 63 28.69 -6.11 -2.02
N MET A 64 28.70 -7.43 -1.85
CA MET A 64 29.44 -8.08 -0.76
C MET A 64 30.47 -9.08 -1.28
N GLN A 65 31.49 -9.35 -0.48
CA GLN A 65 32.52 -10.37 -0.72
C GLN A 65 32.56 -11.35 0.46
N PRO A 66 32.96 -12.63 0.23
CA PRO A 66 33.38 -13.23 -1.04
C PRO A 66 32.20 -13.62 -1.96
N MET A 67 30.97 -13.39 -1.52
CA MET A 67 29.75 -13.76 -2.23
C MET A 67 28.79 -12.57 -2.24
N ASP A 68 28.38 -12.17 -3.44
CA ASP A 68 27.43 -11.07 -3.62
C ASP A 68 26.00 -11.45 -3.21
N GLY A 69 25.13 -10.44 -3.09
CA GLY A 69 23.74 -10.65 -2.67
C GLY A 69 22.92 -11.54 -3.62
N ILE A 70 23.30 -11.63 -4.90
CA ILE A 70 22.61 -12.46 -5.89
C ILE A 70 22.98 -13.92 -5.74
N ALA A 71 24.27 -14.21 -5.61
CA ALA A 71 24.80 -15.54 -5.34
C ALA A 71 24.27 -16.06 -3.99
N PHE A 72 24.28 -15.22 -2.95
CA PHE A 72 23.64 -15.53 -1.66
C PHE A 72 22.16 -15.87 -1.83
N THR A 73 21.39 -15.03 -2.53
CA THR A 73 19.96 -15.28 -2.75
C THR A 73 19.74 -16.61 -3.47
N ARG A 74 20.49 -16.89 -4.54
CA ARG A 74 20.38 -18.15 -5.30
C ARG A 74 20.69 -19.38 -4.45
N LEU A 75 21.70 -19.31 -3.59
CA LEU A 75 22.07 -20.38 -2.66
C LEU A 75 20.99 -20.61 -1.60
N VAL A 76 20.38 -19.55 -1.07
CA VAL A 76 19.20 -19.71 -0.20
C VAL A 76 18.03 -20.35 -0.97
N ARG A 77 17.78 -19.93 -2.21
CA ARG A 77 16.69 -20.47 -3.05
C ARG A 77 16.95 -21.89 -3.58
N SER A 78 18.20 -22.36 -3.64
CA SER A 78 18.52 -23.75 -4.04
C SER A 78 18.07 -24.76 -2.98
N GLY A 79 17.90 -24.31 -1.73
CA GLY A 79 17.56 -25.17 -0.59
C GLY A 79 18.79 -25.72 0.13
N GLU A 80 19.99 -25.29 -0.23
CA GLU A 80 21.24 -25.64 0.48
C GLU A 80 21.28 -25.07 1.90
N VAL A 81 20.59 -23.96 2.16
CA VAL A 81 20.33 -23.49 3.53
C VAL A 81 19.02 -24.11 4.03
N PRO A 82 19.07 -25.08 4.97
CA PRO A 82 17.87 -25.78 5.43
C PRO A 82 16.81 -24.82 5.97
N HIS A 83 15.54 -25.11 5.66
CA HIS A 83 14.38 -24.37 6.15
C HIS A 83 14.31 -22.86 5.84
N CYS A 84 15.20 -22.35 4.97
CA CYS A 84 15.27 -20.93 4.63
C CYS A 84 14.86 -20.62 3.19
N ARG A 85 14.45 -21.64 2.42
CA ARG A 85 14.26 -21.52 0.96
C ARG A 85 13.26 -20.44 0.56
N ASP A 86 12.23 -20.20 1.37
CA ASP A 86 11.17 -19.21 1.16
C ASP A 86 11.32 -17.96 2.04
N ILE A 87 12.43 -17.82 2.79
CA ILE A 87 12.66 -16.69 3.67
C ILE A 87 12.55 -15.36 2.90
N PRO A 88 11.86 -14.35 3.44
CA PRO A 88 11.80 -13.06 2.78
C PRO A 88 13.18 -12.38 2.73
N ILE A 89 13.60 -11.96 1.54
CA ILE A 89 14.88 -11.27 1.30
C ILE A 89 14.60 -9.90 0.67
N VAL A 90 15.01 -8.82 1.33
CA VAL A 90 15.07 -7.48 0.74
C VAL A 90 16.52 -7.19 0.40
N MET A 91 16.79 -6.98 -0.89
CA MET A 91 18.11 -6.61 -1.36
C MET A 91 18.31 -5.10 -1.26
N VAL A 92 19.42 -4.68 -0.68
CA VAL A 92 19.86 -3.29 -0.60
C VAL A 92 20.99 -3.10 -1.62
N SER A 93 20.97 -2.08 -2.47
CA SER A 93 22.02 -1.90 -3.49
C SER A 93 22.24 -0.44 -3.85
N GLY A 94 23.49 -0.07 -4.17
CA GLY A 94 23.83 1.23 -4.73
C GLY A 94 23.50 1.38 -6.22
N ALA A 95 23.44 0.28 -6.96
CA ALA A 95 23.16 0.28 -8.39
C ALA A 95 21.65 0.14 -8.65
N ALA A 96 21.03 1.19 -9.19
CA ALA A 96 19.60 1.26 -9.48
C ALA A 96 19.27 1.18 -10.97
N ASP A 97 20.20 0.74 -11.81
CA ASP A 97 19.93 0.53 -13.23
C ASP A 97 18.96 -0.66 -13.44
N MET A 98 18.27 -0.64 -14.59
CA MET A 98 17.22 -1.61 -14.88
C MET A 98 17.75 -3.05 -14.99
N ASP A 99 18.99 -3.25 -15.41
CA ASP A 99 19.57 -4.58 -15.60
C ASP A 99 19.89 -5.21 -14.25
N THR A 100 20.48 -4.45 -13.33
CA THR A 100 20.72 -4.86 -11.94
C THR A 100 19.41 -5.19 -11.23
N VAL A 101 18.39 -4.33 -11.36
CA VAL A 101 17.05 -4.57 -10.76
C VAL A 101 16.40 -5.84 -11.33
N MET A 102 16.53 -6.07 -12.64
CA MET A 102 16.02 -7.29 -13.29
C MET A 102 16.77 -8.53 -12.80
N LEU A 103 18.10 -8.48 -12.71
CA LEU A 103 18.94 -9.59 -12.25
C LEU A 103 18.63 -9.94 -10.79
N ALA A 104 18.52 -8.94 -9.93
CA ALA A 104 18.13 -9.07 -8.53
C ALA A 104 16.72 -9.68 -8.39
N ARG A 105 15.74 -9.23 -9.20
CA ARG A 105 14.40 -9.85 -9.23
C ARG A 105 14.42 -11.30 -9.70
N ASN A 106 15.29 -11.63 -10.66
CA ASN A 106 15.41 -12.97 -11.21
C ASN A 106 16.14 -13.94 -10.27
N SER A 107 16.92 -13.44 -9.31
CA SER A 107 17.57 -14.28 -8.30
C SER A 107 16.61 -14.82 -7.23
N GLY A 108 15.42 -14.21 -7.09
CA GLY A 108 14.38 -14.67 -6.16
C GLY A 108 14.21 -13.81 -4.90
N ILE A 109 14.58 -12.52 -4.96
CA ILE A 109 14.33 -11.57 -3.87
C ILE A 109 12.84 -11.20 -3.72
N ASN A 110 12.48 -10.75 -2.53
CA ASN A 110 11.15 -10.26 -2.21
C ASN A 110 11.00 -8.78 -2.58
N GLU A 111 11.98 -7.95 -2.26
CA GLU A 111 11.97 -6.54 -2.63
C GLU A 111 13.37 -6.00 -2.83
N PHE A 112 13.44 -4.85 -3.50
CA PHE A 112 14.66 -4.09 -3.72
C PHE A 112 14.59 -2.73 -3.04
N LEU A 113 15.72 -2.29 -2.49
CA LEU A 113 15.91 -1.01 -1.81
C LEU A 113 17.19 -0.33 -2.33
N ALA A 114 17.04 0.82 -2.98
CA ALA A 114 18.17 1.60 -3.46
C ALA A 114 18.87 2.34 -2.30
N LYS A 115 20.21 2.36 -2.30
CA LYS A 115 21.03 3.25 -1.47
C LYS A 115 21.00 4.67 -2.10
N PRO A 116 21.03 5.76 -1.30
CA PRO A 116 21.10 5.78 0.16
C PRO A 116 19.80 5.33 0.83
N VAL A 117 19.92 4.47 1.84
CA VAL A 117 18.77 3.96 2.59
C VAL A 117 18.26 5.05 3.53
N SER A 118 16.96 5.34 3.49
CA SER A 118 16.29 6.15 4.51
C SER A 118 15.50 5.24 5.44
N ALA A 119 15.29 5.67 6.69
CA ALA A 119 14.48 4.93 7.65
C ALA A 119 13.06 4.66 7.09
N GLU A 120 12.49 5.63 6.38
CA GLU A 120 11.17 5.50 5.75
C GLU A 120 11.15 4.47 4.60
N SER A 121 12.12 4.53 3.68
CA SER A 121 12.16 3.61 2.53
C SER A 121 12.42 2.16 2.98
N LEU A 122 13.28 1.99 4.00
CA LEU A 122 13.50 0.72 4.67
C LEU A 122 12.21 0.18 5.30
N PHE A 123 11.56 0.98 6.15
CA PHE A 123 10.32 0.58 6.82
C PHE A 123 9.22 0.19 5.82
N ARG A 124 9.07 0.98 4.75
CA ARG A 124 8.10 0.70 3.68
C ARG A 124 8.34 -0.66 3.03
N ARG A 125 9.60 -1.05 2.78
CA ARG A 125 9.91 -2.38 2.21
C ARG A 125 9.76 -3.52 3.19
N VAL A 126 10.25 -3.38 4.41
CA VAL A 126 10.05 -4.38 5.48
C VAL A 126 8.57 -4.66 5.65
N ARG A 127 7.76 -3.60 5.82
CA ARG A 127 6.30 -3.70 5.94
C ARG A 127 5.65 -4.39 4.74
N SER A 128 6.02 -4.00 3.52
CA SER A 128 5.45 -4.59 2.29
C SER A 128 5.66 -6.11 2.26
N VAL A 129 6.85 -6.57 2.62
CA VAL A 129 7.24 -7.98 2.57
C VAL A 129 6.56 -8.79 3.67
N LEU A 130 6.48 -8.26 4.90
CA LEU A 130 5.87 -8.96 6.03
C LEU A 130 4.34 -9.03 5.95
N LEU A 131 3.68 -7.97 5.45
CA LEU A 131 2.22 -7.89 5.38
C LEU A 131 1.64 -8.48 4.10
N ASN A 132 2.38 -8.47 2.98
CA ASN A 132 1.89 -8.94 1.68
C ASN A 132 2.81 -10.02 1.11
N PRO A 133 2.97 -11.16 1.81
CA PRO A 133 3.80 -12.24 1.31
C PRO A 133 3.24 -12.73 -0.03
N ARG A 134 4.16 -13.02 -0.94
CA ARG A 134 3.83 -13.48 -2.29
C ARG A 134 3.91 -15.01 -2.31
N PRO A 135 3.04 -15.69 -3.09
CA PRO A 135 3.18 -17.14 -3.26
C PRO A 135 4.59 -17.47 -3.76
N PHE A 136 5.21 -18.44 -3.11
CA PHE A 136 6.51 -18.97 -3.52
C PHE A 136 6.30 -19.91 -4.72
N VAL A 137 7.08 -19.73 -5.78
CA VAL A 137 6.93 -20.48 -7.03
C VAL A 137 8.25 -21.06 -7.50
N GLU A 138 8.15 -22.23 -8.12
CA GLU A 138 9.23 -22.89 -8.86
C GLU A 138 8.79 -23.02 -10.32
N ALA A 139 9.42 -22.28 -11.21
CA ALA A 139 9.04 -22.21 -12.61
C ALA A 139 10.29 -22.14 -13.51
N GLY A 140 10.70 -23.31 -14.02
CA GLY A 140 11.92 -23.43 -14.83
C GLY A 140 13.16 -23.06 -13.99
N PRO A 141 14.01 -22.14 -14.45
CA PRO A 141 15.21 -21.72 -13.71
C PRO A 141 14.90 -20.76 -12.54
N PHE A 142 13.64 -20.33 -12.37
CA PHE A 142 13.27 -19.37 -11.35
C PHE A 142 12.68 -20.06 -10.11
N VAL A 143 13.28 -19.76 -8.96
CA VAL A 143 12.79 -20.16 -7.64
C VAL A 143 12.68 -18.91 -6.79
N GLY A 144 11.48 -18.58 -6.31
CA GLY A 144 11.29 -17.36 -5.52
C GLY A 144 9.85 -16.88 -5.44
N PRO A 145 9.62 -15.69 -4.85
CA PRO A 145 8.29 -15.11 -4.73
C PRO A 145 7.73 -14.70 -6.10
N CYS A 146 6.44 -14.96 -6.33
CA CYS A 146 5.77 -14.72 -7.60
C CYS A 146 5.98 -13.29 -8.11
N ARG A 147 6.67 -13.12 -9.26
CA ARG A 147 7.05 -11.81 -9.84
C ARG A 147 5.87 -10.97 -10.35
N ARG A 148 4.67 -11.55 -10.48
CA ARG A 148 3.46 -10.83 -10.88
C ARG A 148 2.85 -10.13 -9.67
N THR A 149 3.21 -8.86 -9.48
CA THR A 149 2.75 -8.02 -8.36
C THR A 149 1.35 -7.45 -8.56
N MET A 150 0.78 -7.54 -9.76
CA MET A 150 -0.52 -6.96 -10.09
C MET A 150 -1.36 -7.97 -10.89
N ASP A 151 -2.68 -7.98 -10.69
CA ASP A 151 -3.66 -8.52 -11.65
C ASP A 151 -3.73 -7.65 -12.92
N ARG A 152 -2.58 -7.16 -13.40
CA ARG A 152 -2.48 -6.54 -14.70
C ARG A 152 -2.49 -7.65 -15.75
N PRO A 153 -3.35 -7.55 -16.78
CA PRO A 153 -3.26 -8.44 -17.91
C PRO A 153 -1.84 -8.33 -18.51
N PRO A 154 -1.28 -9.43 -19.02
CA PRO A 154 0.00 -9.42 -19.71
C PRO A 154 0.05 -8.31 -20.77
N PRO A 155 1.21 -7.67 -21.03
CA PRO A 155 1.31 -6.60 -22.04
C PRO A 155 0.82 -7.02 -23.44
N ASP A 156 0.89 -8.32 -23.73
CA ASP A 156 0.42 -8.98 -24.95
C ASP A 156 -0.98 -9.60 -24.82
N GLY A 157 -1.67 -9.42 -23.69
CA GLY A 157 -2.98 -9.99 -23.38
C GLY A 157 -2.99 -11.52 -23.20
N GLN A 158 -1.92 -12.22 -23.57
CA GLN A 158 -1.84 -13.67 -23.52
C GLN A 158 -1.47 -14.13 -22.12
N ASN A 159 -2.41 -14.79 -21.45
CA ASN A 159 -2.17 -15.39 -20.16
C ASN A 159 -1.19 -16.58 -20.31
N ARG A 160 0.10 -16.31 -20.14
CA ARG A 160 1.16 -17.35 -20.16
C ARG A 160 1.12 -18.28 -18.93
N ARG A 161 0.11 -18.17 -18.05
CA ARG A 161 -0.08 -19.09 -16.91
C ARG A 161 -0.57 -20.44 -17.43
N LYS A 162 0.17 -21.51 -17.12
CA LYS A 162 -0.32 -22.89 -17.31
C LYS A 162 -1.34 -23.31 -16.22
N ALA A 163 -1.41 -22.59 -15.10
CA ALA A 163 -2.29 -22.87 -13.96
C ALA A 163 -2.80 -21.59 -13.29
N ALA A 164 -3.88 -21.68 -12.52
CA ALA A 164 -4.42 -20.56 -11.74
C ALA A 164 -3.37 -19.96 -10.78
N PRO A 165 -3.43 -18.65 -10.45
CA PRO A 165 -2.55 -18.06 -9.44
C PRO A 165 -2.68 -18.81 -8.10
N LEU A 166 -1.53 -19.12 -7.49
CA LEU A 166 -1.49 -19.72 -6.16
C LEU A 166 -2.12 -18.78 -5.12
N PRO A 167 -2.80 -19.33 -4.10
CA PRO A 167 -3.36 -18.51 -3.02
C PRO A 167 -2.25 -17.72 -2.31
N LYS A 168 -2.54 -16.46 -1.94
CA LYS A 168 -1.59 -15.63 -1.19
C LYS A 168 -1.32 -16.27 0.18
N PRO A 169 -0.04 -16.40 0.60
CA PRO A 169 0.30 -16.83 1.96
C PRO A 169 -0.27 -15.86 3.01
N LYS A 170 -0.41 -16.37 4.24
CA LYS A 170 -0.76 -15.51 5.39
C LYS A 170 0.40 -14.56 5.71
N PRO A 171 0.13 -13.32 6.16
CA PRO A 171 1.14 -12.39 6.68
C PRO A 171 2.08 -13.04 7.72
N LEU A 172 3.35 -12.62 7.72
CA LEU A 172 4.38 -13.12 8.65
C LEU A 172 4.29 -12.51 10.04
N ILE A 173 3.76 -11.30 10.10
CA ILE A 173 3.35 -10.66 11.34
C ILE A 173 1.85 -10.74 11.44
N ASP A 174 1.35 -10.95 12.66
CA ASP A 174 -0.04 -10.66 12.94
C ASP A 174 -0.27 -9.20 12.56
N ILE A 175 -1.24 -9.00 11.69
CA ILE A 175 -1.79 -7.69 11.47
C ILE A 175 -2.49 -7.37 12.79
N PRO A 176 -2.01 -6.38 13.59
CA PRO A 176 -2.72 -6.02 14.80
C PRO A 176 -4.18 -5.77 14.44
N PRO A 177 -5.16 -6.25 15.23
CA PRO A 177 -6.57 -6.06 14.92
C PRO A 177 -6.82 -4.56 14.68
N GLY A 178 -6.93 -4.17 13.41
CA GLY A 178 -6.94 -2.76 12.98
C GLY A 178 -6.04 -2.36 11.81
N ILE A 179 -5.13 -3.22 11.29
CA ILE A 179 -4.09 -2.74 10.34
C ILE A 179 -4.27 -3.18 8.87
N ALA A 180 -5.04 -4.23 8.58
CA ALA A 180 -5.41 -4.59 7.20
C ALA A 180 -6.50 -3.67 6.60
N GLN A 181 -6.96 -2.69 7.37
CA GLN A 181 -8.27 -2.08 7.15
C GLN A 181 -8.45 -0.69 7.79
N PRO A 182 -7.42 0.14 8.06
CA PRO A 182 -7.55 1.16 9.11
C PRO A 182 -8.40 2.36 8.67
N MET A 183 -8.31 2.86 7.44
CA MET A 183 -9.10 4.05 7.07
C MET A 183 -10.59 3.75 6.96
N VAL A 184 -10.98 2.57 6.45
CA VAL A 184 -12.38 2.19 6.30
C VAL A 184 -12.93 1.57 7.59
N ARG A 185 -12.18 0.66 8.23
CA ARG A 185 -12.69 -0.12 9.37
C ARG A 185 -12.47 0.55 10.72
N LYS A 186 -11.50 1.48 10.89
CA LYS A 186 -11.42 2.31 12.09
C LYS A 186 -12.50 3.41 12.07
N ALA A 187 -12.84 3.92 10.89
CA ALA A 187 -14.09 4.64 10.64
C ALA A 187 -15.34 3.82 11.02
N MET A 188 -15.43 2.55 10.58
CA MET A 188 -16.55 1.65 10.93
C MET A 188 -16.59 1.26 12.41
N ALA A 189 -15.44 1.00 13.03
CA ALA A 189 -15.32 0.56 14.42
C ALA A 189 -15.39 1.73 15.42
N GLN A 190 -14.81 2.89 15.12
CA GLN A 190 -14.97 4.11 15.92
C GLN A 190 -16.39 4.67 15.75
N GLY A 191 -17.01 4.52 14.59
CA GLY A 191 -18.45 4.74 14.40
C GLY A 191 -19.32 3.89 15.32
N ALA A 192 -18.99 2.61 15.45
CA ALA A 192 -19.72 1.66 16.30
C ALA A 192 -19.40 1.80 17.81
N GLN A 193 -18.22 2.29 18.18
CA GLN A 193 -17.75 2.36 19.57
C GLN A 193 -17.89 3.76 20.20
N ALA A 194 -17.80 4.85 19.41
CA ALA A 194 -18.22 6.20 19.82
C ALA A 194 -19.73 6.30 20.06
N ALA A 195 -20.52 5.36 19.52
CA ALA A 195 -21.95 5.24 19.82
C ALA A 195 -22.27 4.97 21.29
N ARG A 196 -21.29 4.63 22.14
CA ARG A 196 -21.48 4.41 23.59
C ARG A 196 -20.99 5.56 24.48
N THR A 197 -20.23 6.52 23.94
CA THR A 197 -19.72 7.67 24.71
C THR A 197 -19.72 8.94 23.84
N GLY A 198 -20.88 9.58 23.75
CA GLY A 198 -21.05 11.05 23.66
C GLY A 198 -20.49 11.86 22.48
N GLY A 199 -19.86 11.28 21.45
CA GLY A 199 -19.38 12.01 20.26
C GLY A 199 -20.16 11.64 18.99
N GLU A 200 -20.42 12.62 18.11
CA GLU A 200 -21.21 12.50 16.87
C GLU A 200 -20.94 11.19 16.11
N ARG A 201 -21.98 10.36 15.97
CA ARG A 201 -21.91 8.98 15.49
C ARG A 201 -21.68 8.91 13.97
N SER A 202 -20.72 8.09 13.52
CA SER A 202 -20.76 7.58 12.14
C SER A 202 -22.03 6.76 11.97
N SER A 203 -22.82 7.07 10.95
CA SER A 203 -24.14 6.47 10.71
C SER A 203 -24.13 5.67 9.41
N ARG A 204 -24.91 4.59 9.36
CA ARG A 204 -25.08 3.78 8.15
C ARG A 204 -26.28 4.32 7.38
N ARG A 205 -26.07 4.83 6.16
CA ARG A 205 -27.12 5.42 5.32
C ARG A 205 -27.34 4.54 4.09
N ARG A 206 -28.60 4.33 3.73
CA ARG A 206 -29.00 3.55 2.56
C ARG A 206 -29.60 4.50 1.53
N PHE A 207 -29.22 4.31 0.28
CA PHE A 207 -29.69 5.07 -0.87
C PHE A 207 -30.26 4.12 -1.90
N LYS A 208 -31.38 4.50 -2.51
CA LYS A 208 -31.98 3.75 -3.61
C LYS A 208 -31.30 4.07 -4.94
N ALA A 209 -31.38 3.14 -5.89
CA ALA A 209 -30.93 3.41 -7.25
C ALA A 209 -31.56 4.70 -7.80
N GLY A 210 -30.73 5.61 -8.32
CA GLY A 210 -31.10 6.93 -8.81
C GLY A 210 -31.19 8.02 -7.73
N GLU A 211 -31.01 7.70 -6.45
CA GLU A 211 -31.06 8.68 -5.36
C GLU A 211 -29.79 9.54 -5.32
N THR A 212 -29.97 10.86 -5.30
CA THR A 212 -28.88 11.82 -5.15
C THR A 212 -28.38 11.83 -3.70
N ILE A 213 -27.06 11.70 -3.53
CA ILE A 213 -26.40 11.67 -2.22
C ILE A 213 -26.00 13.09 -1.79
N PHE A 214 -25.42 13.87 -2.72
CA PHE A 214 -25.15 15.30 -2.57
C PHE A 214 -24.96 15.93 -3.95
N LEU A 215 -25.08 17.25 -4.02
CA LEU A 215 -24.88 18.05 -5.21
C LEU A 215 -23.54 18.77 -5.20
N GLU A 216 -23.03 19.05 -6.40
CA GLU A 216 -21.94 20.00 -6.59
C GLU A 216 -22.29 21.36 -5.93
N GLY A 217 -21.32 21.95 -5.23
CA GLY A 217 -21.49 23.21 -4.51
C GLY A 217 -22.01 23.06 -3.09
N ASP A 218 -22.50 21.88 -2.69
CA ASP A 218 -22.90 21.66 -1.29
C ASP A 218 -21.70 21.84 -0.35
N VAL A 219 -21.98 22.23 0.90
CA VAL A 219 -20.97 22.21 1.96
C VAL A 219 -20.65 20.75 2.31
N GLY A 220 -19.38 20.38 2.33
CA GLY A 220 -18.95 19.03 2.68
C GLY A 220 -18.55 18.89 4.14
N ASP A 221 -19.45 18.35 4.95
CA ASP A 221 -19.24 18.00 6.35
C ASP A 221 -19.20 16.48 6.61
N GLU A 222 -19.51 15.67 5.60
CA GLU A 222 -19.48 14.21 5.67
C GLU A 222 -18.77 13.60 4.44
N ALA A 223 -18.03 12.52 4.63
CA ALA A 223 -17.55 11.64 3.54
C ALA A 223 -18.24 10.27 3.62
N TYR A 224 -18.20 9.52 2.53
CA TYR A 224 -18.94 8.27 2.41
C TYR A 224 -18.00 7.13 2.00
N VAL A 225 -18.15 6.00 2.67
CA VAL A 225 -17.50 4.75 2.28
C VAL A 225 -18.56 3.76 1.84
N ILE A 226 -18.44 3.21 0.63
CA ILE A 226 -19.41 2.27 0.08
C ILE A 226 -19.17 0.90 0.71
N GLU A 227 -20.17 0.38 1.44
CA GLU A 227 -20.16 -1.00 1.94
C GLU A 227 -20.76 -1.98 0.94
N SER A 228 -21.71 -1.53 0.12
CA SER A 228 -22.30 -2.30 -0.96
C SER A 228 -22.98 -1.35 -1.94
N GLY A 229 -22.94 -1.66 -3.23
CA GLY A 229 -23.55 -0.83 -4.29
C GLY A 229 -22.52 -0.07 -5.12
N ARG A 230 -23.00 0.92 -5.89
CA ARG A 230 -22.18 1.78 -6.75
C ARG A 230 -22.71 3.20 -6.76
N VAL A 231 -21.80 4.17 -6.78
CA VAL A 231 -22.11 5.60 -6.83
C VAL A 231 -21.45 6.23 -8.05
N ALA A 232 -22.24 6.90 -8.88
CA ALA A 232 -21.73 7.72 -9.98
C ALA A 232 -21.38 9.13 -9.47
N ILE A 233 -20.17 9.58 -9.81
CA ILE A 233 -19.74 10.97 -9.60
C ILE A 233 -19.91 11.71 -10.91
N TYR A 234 -20.67 12.81 -10.90
CA TYR A 234 -21.02 13.54 -12.11
C TYR A 234 -21.02 15.06 -11.91
N LYS A 235 -20.94 15.78 -13.02
CA LYS A 235 -21.15 17.24 -13.06
C LYS A 235 -22.21 17.57 -14.08
N MET A 236 -22.90 18.68 -13.87
CA MET A 236 -23.78 19.28 -14.86
C MET A 236 -22.96 20.28 -15.67
N VAL A 237 -22.85 20.06 -16.98
CA VAL A 237 -22.15 20.96 -17.89
C VAL A 237 -23.09 21.27 -19.05
N MET A 238 -23.45 22.54 -19.23
CA MET A 238 -24.42 22.97 -20.25
C MET A 238 -25.75 22.17 -20.16
N ASP A 239 -26.30 22.03 -18.94
CA ASP A 239 -27.50 21.24 -18.62
C ASP A 239 -27.44 19.74 -18.94
N ALA A 240 -26.27 19.22 -19.33
CA ALA A 240 -26.06 17.80 -19.56
C ALA A 240 -25.31 17.15 -18.38
N LYS A 241 -25.82 15.98 -17.95
CA LYS A 241 -25.14 15.14 -16.96
C LYS A 241 -23.90 14.47 -17.58
N VAL A 242 -22.74 14.80 -17.04
CA VAL A 242 -21.43 14.24 -17.42
C VAL A 242 -20.88 13.42 -16.25
N VAL A 243 -20.88 12.10 -16.40
CA VAL A 243 -20.26 11.20 -15.42
C VAL A 243 -18.74 11.32 -15.52
N LEU A 244 -18.09 11.60 -14.40
CA LEU A 244 -16.64 11.70 -14.28
C LEU A 244 -16.03 10.32 -13.97
N GLY A 245 -16.71 9.54 -13.15
CA GLY A 245 -16.34 8.17 -12.81
C GLY A 245 -17.39 7.51 -11.91
N GLU A 246 -17.16 6.25 -11.57
CA GLU A 246 -17.96 5.50 -10.62
C GLU A 246 -17.09 5.00 -9.47
N VAL A 247 -17.65 5.00 -8.27
CA VAL A 247 -17.05 4.48 -7.05
C VAL A 247 -17.80 3.21 -6.68
N GLN A 248 -17.06 2.14 -6.39
CA GLN A 248 -17.59 0.82 -6.07
C GLN A 248 -17.32 0.47 -4.61
N GLU A 249 -17.72 -0.74 -4.21
CA GLU A 249 -17.54 -1.26 -2.85
C GLU A 249 -16.11 -1.05 -2.30
N SER A 250 -16.02 -0.68 -1.03
CA SER A 250 -14.81 -0.23 -0.32
C SER A 250 -14.19 1.09 -0.81
N GLY A 251 -14.75 1.71 -1.85
CA GLY A 251 -14.36 3.04 -2.32
C GLY A 251 -14.88 4.15 -1.40
N VAL A 252 -14.14 5.26 -1.37
CA VAL A 252 -14.50 6.48 -0.63
C VAL A 252 -14.84 7.59 -1.62
N PHE A 253 -15.84 8.39 -1.29
CA PHE A 253 -16.16 9.59 -2.05
C PHE A 253 -16.64 10.73 -1.14
N GLY A 254 -16.49 11.95 -1.64
CA GLY A 254 -16.86 13.15 -0.90
C GLY A 254 -15.84 13.54 0.18
N GLU A 255 -14.62 13.03 0.11
CA GLU A 255 -13.55 13.30 1.07
C GLU A 255 -12.89 14.67 0.89
N MET A 256 -12.86 15.20 -0.33
CA MET A 256 -12.07 16.39 -0.66
C MET A 256 -12.47 17.61 0.17
N ALA A 257 -13.79 17.89 0.23
CA ALA A 257 -14.37 19.01 0.97
C ALA A 257 -14.14 18.97 2.49
N LEU A 258 -13.73 17.81 3.03
CA LEU A 258 -13.43 17.66 4.45
C LEU A 258 -11.97 18.01 4.77
N ILE A 259 -11.10 18.08 3.76
CA ILE A 259 -9.67 18.33 3.91
C ILE A 259 -9.34 19.81 3.66
N ASP A 260 -9.87 20.37 2.58
CA ASP A 260 -9.55 21.74 2.12
C ASP A 260 -10.63 22.77 2.45
N ASP A 261 -11.72 22.37 3.12
CA ASP A 261 -12.88 23.20 3.46
C ASP A 261 -13.60 23.84 2.24
N GLU A 262 -13.28 23.42 1.00
CA GLU A 262 -13.97 23.90 -0.20
C GLU A 262 -15.30 23.14 -0.45
N PRO A 263 -16.28 23.74 -1.17
CA PRO A 263 -17.52 23.08 -1.55
C PRO A 263 -17.33 21.79 -2.36
N ARG A 264 -18.36 20.94 -2.42
CA ARG A 264 -18.38 19.71 -3.23
C ARG A 264 -17.99 20.03 -4.67
N MET A 265 -16.95 19.36 -5.15
CA MET A 265 -16.45 19.55 -6.51
C MET A 265 -17.40 18.96 -7.58
N ALA A 266 -18.17 17.95 -7.24
CA ALA A 266 -19.06 17.22 -8.14
C ALA A 266 -20.27 16.69 -7.35
N SER A 267 -21.31 16.29 -8.07
CA SER A 267 -22.48 15.60 -7.52
C SER A 267 -22.24 14.09 -7.41
N ALA A 268 -22.94 13.45 -6.49
CA ALA A 268 -22.92 11.99 -6.30
C ALA A 268 -24.34 11.43 -6.33
N GLU A 269 -24.54 10.33 -7.05
CA GLU A 269 -25.82 9.62 -7.15
C GLU A 269 -25.59 8.12 -7.07
N ALA A 270 -26.46 7.41 -6.35
CA ALA A 270 -26.41 5.96 -6.27
C ALA A 270 -26.84 5.33 -7.61
N SER A 271 -25.93 4.67 -8.32
CA SER A 271 -26.22 3.98 -9.58
C SER A 271 -27.08 2.73 -9.38
N GLU A 272 -27.03 2.15 -8.18
CA GLU A 272 -27.84 1.03 -7.73
C GLU A 272 -28.14 1.18 -6.22
N ASP A 273 -28.97 0.32 -5.65
CA ASP A 273 -29.22 0.32 -4.20
C ASP A 273 -27.89 0.23 -3.44
N THR A 274 -27.55 1.30 -2.72
CA THR A 274 -26.22 1.51 -2.15
C THR A 274 -26.31 1.73 -0.65
N VAL A 275 -25.36 1.13 0.08
CA VAL A 275 -25.22 1.30 1.53
C VAL A 275 -23.86 1.93 1.80
N CYS A 276 -23.89 3.06 2.50
CA CYS A 276 -22.70 3.81 2.85
C CYS A 276 -22.53 3.90 4.37
N LEU A 277 -21.28 3.83 4.82
CA LEU A 277 -20.91 4.41 6.10
C LEU A 277 -20.61 5.90 5.91
N VAL A 278 -21.22 6.72 6.76
CA VAL A 278 -21.04 8.17 6.80
C VAL A 278 -19.96 8.54 7.80
N LEU A 279 -18.96 9.31 7.35
CA LEU A 279 -17.82 9.78 8.11
C LEU A 279 -17.91 11.29 8.34
N PRO A 280 -18.22 11.74 9.56
CA PRO A 280 -18.29 13.16 9.85
C PRO A 280 -16.90 13.80 9.82
N LYS A 281 -16.84 15.05 9.35
CA LYS A 281 -15.64 15.88 9.23
C LYS A 281 -14.84 15.97 10.53
N ALA A 282 -15.53 16.05 11.67
CA ALA A 282 -14.90 16.08 12.99
C ALA A 282 -14.00 14.85 13.24
N ALA A 283 -14.41 13.67 12.78
CA ALA A 283 -13.60 12.46 12.92
C ALA A 283 -12.30 12.54 12.11
N LEU A 284 -12.36 13.11 10.89
CA LEU A 284 -11.21 13.26 10.00
C LEU A 284 -10.26 14.39 10.44
N LYS A 285 -10.81 15.54 10.86
CA LYS A 285 -10.05 16.73 11.28
C LYS A 285 -9.13 16.44 12.47
N SER A 286 -9.57 15.56 13.38
CA SER A 286 -8.74 15.11 14.52
C SER A 286 -7.43 14.41 14.10
N GLN A 287 -7.41 13.79 12.91
CA GLN A 287 -6.24 13.10 12.36
C GLN A 287 -5.39 14.05 11.50
N LEU A 288 -6.02 14.93 10.72
CA LEU A 288 -5.33 15.97 9.94
C LEU A 288 -4.50 16.89 10.85
N ASN A 289 -5.06 17.30 12.00
CA ASN A 289 -4.35 18.16 12.97
C ASN A 289 -3.11 17.50 13.60
N ARG A 290 -2.91 16.19 13.44
CA ARG A 290 -1.73 15.45 13.94
C ARG A 290 -0.72 15.17 12.82
N THR A 291 -1.00 15.65 11.61
CA THR A 291 -0.21 15.42 10.41
C THR A 291 0.80 16.56 10.23
N PRO A 292 2.07 16.31 9.84
CA PRO A 292 3.05 17.37 9.63
C PRO A 292 2.62 18.39 8.57
N ASP A 293 2.89 19.68 8.78
CA ASP A 293 2.45 20.78 7.90
C ASP A 293 2.88 20.61 6.44
N LEU A 294 4.07 20.06 6.19
CA LEU A 294 4.54 19.79 4.82
C LEU A 294 3.64 18.78 4.07
N VAL A 295 3.09 17.80 4.79
CA VAL A 295 2.17 16.82 4.21
C VAL A 295 0.82 17.46 3.93
N ILE A 296 0.35 18.35 4.80
CA ILE A 296 -0.86 19.14 4.56
C ILE A 296 -0.68 20.03 3.32
N LEU A 297 0.46 20.71 3.20
CA LEU A 297 0.78 21.55 2.03
C LEU A 297 0.77 20.75 0.72
N VAL A 298 1.41 19.57 0.71
CA VAL A 298 1.39 18.68 -0.47
C VAL A 298 -0.03 18.21 -0.76
N LEU A 299 -0.80 17.85 0.27
CA LEU A 299 -2.17 17.38 0.13
C LEU A 299 -3.09 18.47 -0.45
N GLU A 300 -3.01 19.70 0.04
CA GLU A 300 -3.73 20.86 -0.50
C GLU A 300 -3.37 21.13 -1.96
N THR A 301 -2.08 21.03 -2.31
CA THR A 301 -1.61 21.20 -3.70
C THR A 301 -2.20 20.12 -4.61
N LEU A 302 -2.14 18.85 -4.19
CA LEU A 302 -2.71 17.74 -4.97
C LEU A 302 -4.22 17.85 -5.12
N LEU A 303 -4.93 18.27 -4.07
CA LEU A 303 -6.37 18.49 -4.12
C LEU A 303 -6.74 19.60 -5.11
N HIS A 304 -5.99 20.70 -5.10
CA HIS A 304 -6.17 21.78 -6.06
C HIS A 304 -6.01 21.30 -7.51
N ASP A 305 -4.97 20.51 -7.78
CA ASP A 305 -4.70 19.96 -9.11
C ASP A 305 -5.78 18.96 -9.54
N ILE A 306 -6.24 18.09 -8.64
CA ILE A 306 -7.33 17.14 -8.89
C ILE A 306 -8.63 17.89 -9.22
N ARG A 307 -8.93 18.97 -8.47
CA ARG A 307 -10.08 19.83 -8.73
C ARG A 307 -10.02 20.46 -10.11
N LYS A 308 -8.85 20.96 -10.50
CA LYS A 308 -8.63 21.52 -11.83
C LYS A 308 -8.83 20.46 -12.92
N MET A 309 -8.18 19.30 -12.79
CA MET A 309 -8.28 18.21 -13.77
C MET A 309 -9.71 17.71 -13.94
N GLY A 310 -10.48 17.56 -12.85
CA GLY A 310 -11.86 17.08 -12.96
C GLY A 310 -12.80 18.10 -13.61
N ARG A 311 -12.57 19.41 -13.47
CA ARG A 311 -13.30 20.44 -14.24
C ARG A 311 -12.99 20.34 -15.73
N GLU A 312 -11.71 20.29 -16.09
CA GLU A 312 -11.26 20.16 -17.48
C GLU A 312 -11.80 18.88 -18.13
N LEU A 313 -11.79 17.76 -17.39
CA LEU A 313 -12.34 16.49 -17.86
C LEU A 313 -13.86 16.57 -18.11
N ALA A 314 -14.60 17.26 -17.24
CA ALA A 314 -16.04 17.46 -17.40
C ALA A 314 -16.34 18.25 -18.68
N GLU A 315 -15.64 19.36 -18.90
CA GLU A 315 -15.78 20.19 -20.10
C GLU A 315 -15.41 19.43 -21.38
N ALA A 316 -14.30 18.69 -21.35
CA ALA A 316 -13.85 17.89 -22.49
C ALA A 316 -14.89 16.81 -22.85
N ARG A 317 -15.43 16.10 -21.85
CA ARG A 317 -16.47 15.08 -22.07
C ARG A 317 -17.79 15.69 -22.55
N ALA A 318 -18.17 16.88 -22.07
CA ALA A 318 -19.34 17.60 -22.55
C ALA A 318 -19.24 17.96 -24.04
N ARG A 319 -18.10 18.54 -24.46
CA ARG A 319 -17.82 18.88 -25.86
C ARG A 319 -17.85 17.65 -26.77
N LEU A 320 -17.32 16.52 -26.30
CA LEU A 320 -17.34 15.26 -27.05
C LEU A 320 -18.77 14.69 -27.21
N LYS A 321 -19.63 14.81 -26.20
CA LYS A 321 -21.05 14.43 -26.31
C LYS A 321 -21.79 15.35 -27.29
N ALA A 322 -21.60 16.66 -27.20
CA ALA A 322 -22.25 17.64 -28.07
C ALA A 322 -21.88 17.52 -29.56
N ARG A 323 -20.71 16.92 -29.86
CA ARG A 323 -20.25 16.67 -31.24
C ARG A 323 -20.73 15.33 -31.83
N LYS A 324 -21.34 14.48 -31.00
CA LYS A 324 -21.85 13.14 -31.37
C LYS A 324 -23.38 13.05 -31.41
N GLY A 325 -24.08 14.04 -30.85
CA GLY A 325 -25.53 14.22 -31.00
C GLY A 325 -25.83 15.20 -32.11
#